data_AF-A0A7J9ZJ28-F1
#
_entry.id   AF-A0A7J9ZJ28-F1
#
_cell.length_a   1.000
_cell.length_b   1.000
_cell.length_c   1.000
_cell.angle_alpha   90.00
_cell.angle_beta   90.00
_cell.angle_gamma   90.00
#
_symmetry.space_group_name_H-M   'P 1'
#
loop_
_entity.id
_entity.type
_entity.pdbx_description
1 polymer ?
#
loop_
_entity_poly.entity_id
_entity_poly.type
_entity_poly.pdbx_seq_one_letter_code
_entity_poly.pdbx_strand_id
1 'polypeptide(L)'
;MTPAGHTTPPGRTVTVAVLDTGIAPHPWWSGTDWFAEVSRDAADLPDADLDYRLDAQAGHGTFVAGLVLRAAPTARLIVARVLDADGVGDDLRLLRALGGPPGRADVINMSFGGYTLDDGPSPLVARVVATLARHRAIVAAAGNDASGRPYWPAALPEVIAVGALDAAGRPAAFTNRGRWVDTYAPGTDVTSTFLTFDGPRPAVRGIDPDAFDGYAIWSGTSFAAAAISGAIAAAMAKAGQHDGPGRHTNRDRPVRAPEDRR
;
A
#
# COMPACT_ATOMS: atom_id res chain seq x y z
N MET A 1 -2.66 1.44 20.05
CA MET A 1 -2.34 2.80 19.52
C MET A 1 -3.49 3.22 18.63
N THR A 2 -4.31 4.17 19.08
CA THR A 2 -5.42 4.76 18.31
C THR A 2 -4.89 5.89 17.42
N PRO A 3 -5.41 6.12 16.20
CA PRO A 3 -5.17 7.39 15.53
C PRO A 3 -5.82 8.47 16.38
N ALA A 4 -5.01 9.37 16.92
CA ALA A 4 -5.52 10.52 17.65
C ALA A 4 -6.44 11.32 16.70
N GLY A 5 -7.65 11.64 17.15
CA GLY A 5 -8.54 12.55 16.46
C GLY A 5 -7.82 13.88 16.28
N HIS A 6 -7.38 14.17 15.06
CA HIS A 6 -6.81 15.46 14.70
C HIS A 6 -7.79 16.11 13.73
N THR A 7 -8.48 17.14 14.22
CA THR A 7 -9.28 18.06 13.39
C THR A 7 -8.32 18.87 12.51
N THR A 8 -7.86 18.23 11.43
CA THR A 8 -7.10 18.86 10.36
C THR A 8 -8.10 19.53 9.41
N PRO A 9 -7.83 20.76 8.90
CA PRO A 9 -8.68 21.39 7.90
C PRO A 9 -8.86 20.46 6.68
N PRO A 10 -9.96 20.55 5.91
CA PRO A 10 -10.23 19.64 4.82
C PRO A 10 -9.24 19.86 3.68
N GLY A 11 -8.07 19.24 3.77
CA GLY A 11 -7.20 19.00 2.63
C GLY A 11 -7.87 18.04 1.66
N ARG A 12 -7.35 18.00 0.43
CA ARG A 12 -7.79 17.03 -0.57
C ARG A 12 -7.73 15.61 0.02
N THR A 13 -8.86 14.90 0.02
CA THR A 13 -8.90 13.48 0.37
C THR A 13 -8.09 12.69 -0.66
N VAL A 14 -7.03 12.03 -0.21
CA VAL A 14 -6.18 11.18 -1.05
C VAL A 14 -6.73 9.77 -1.05
N THR A 15 -6.76 9.15 -2.22
CA THR A 15 -7.19 7.76 -2.41
C THR A 15 -5.99 6.84 -2.54
N VAL A 16 -5.96 5.77 -1.75
CA VAL A 16 -4.92 4.74 -1.82
C VAL A 16 -5.56 3.41 -2.18
N ALA A 17 -5.19 2.85 -3.33
CA ALA A 17 -5.59 1.50 -3.68
C ALA A 17 -4.69 0.48 -2.99
N VAL A 18 -5.30 -0.50 -2.31
CA VAL A 18 -4.62 -1.65 -1.71
C VAL A 18 -5.04 -2.89 -2.48
N LEU A 19 -4.15 -3.38 -3.33
CA LEU A 19 -4.35 -4.59 -4.12
C LEU A 19 -3.67 -5.73 -3.36
N ASP A 20 -4.45 -6.61 -2.74
CA ASP A 20 -3.92 -7.58 -1.76
C ASP A 20 -4.85 -8.80 -1.56
N THR A 21 -4.79 -9.49 -0.42
CA THR A 21 -5.66 -10.63 -0.03
C THR A 21 -7.08 -10.23 0.36
N GLY A 22 -7.36 -8.93 0.43
CA GLY A 22 -8.66 -8.39 0.82
C GLY A 22 -8.56 -7.53 2.07
N ILE A 23 -9.71 -7.25 2.69
CA ILE A 23 -9.78 -6.50 3.95
C ILE A 23 -10.84 -7.09 4.87
N ALA A 24 -10.52 -7.11 6.16
CA ALA A 24 -11.43 -7.50 7.22
C ALA A 24 -11.98 -6.28 7.97
N PRO A 25 -13.13 -6.40 8.64
CA PRO A 25 -13.60 -5.38 9.58
C PRO A 25 -12.56 -5.16 10.70
N HIS A 26 -12.29 -3.90 11.02
CA HIS A 26 -11.39 -3.53 12.12
C HIS A 26 -11.82 -2.19 12.73
N PRO A 27 -11.68 -1.98 14.06
CA PRO A 27 -12.11 -0.75 14.73
C PRO A 27 -11.60 0.56 14.12
N TRP A 28 -10.47 0.53 13.38
CA TRP A 28 -9.91 1.71 12.72
C TRP A 28 -10.77 2.23 11.55
N TRP A 29 -11.55 1.38 10.89
CA TRP A 29 -12.28 1.76 9.68
C TRP A 29 -13.71 1.24 9.60
N SER A 30 -14.14 0.34 10.49
CA SER A 30 -15.52 -0.17 10.47
C SER A 30 -16.60 0.92 10.56
N GLY A 31 -16.26 2.12 11.04
CA GLY A 31 -17.17 3.28 11.10
C GLY A 31 -17.00 4.32 9.97
N THR A 32 -16.21 4.04 8.93
CA THR A 32 -15.96 5.00 7.85
C THR A 32 -16.85 4.73 6.63
N ASP A 33 -17.23 5.79 5.92
CA ASP A 33 -18.01 5.68 4.68
C ASP A 33 -17.31 4.83 3.62
N TRP A 34 -15.98 4.96 3.51
CA TRP A 34 -15.23 4.20 2.50
C TRP A 34 -15.28 2.70 2.76
N PHE A 35 -15.28 2.26 4.02
CA PHE A 35 -15.35 0.83 4.33
C PHE A 35 -16.76 0.28 4.07
N ALA A 36 -17.80 1.08 4.32
CA ALA A 36 -19.17 0.73 3.98
C ALA A 36 -19.39 0.55 2.46
N GLU A 37 -18.57 1.19 1.63
CA GLU A 37 -18.58 1.08 0.17
C GLU A 37 -17.75 -0.11 -0.37
N VAL A 38 -16.96 -0.80 0.48
CA VAL A 38 -16.12 -1.92 0.04
C VAL A 38 -17.00 -3.08 -0.45
N SER A 39 -16.70 -3.57 -1.67
CA SER A 39 -17.40 -4.73 -2.24
C SER A 39 -17.18 -5.98 -1.40
N ARG A 40 -18.19 -6.84 -1.33
CA ARG A 40 -18.06 -8.19 -0.72
C ARG A 40 -16.96 -9.02 -1.36
N ASP A 41 -16.67 -8.80 -2.65
CA ASP A 41 -15.60 -9.51 -3.36
C ASP A 41 -14.20 -9.16 -2.84
N ALA A 42 -14.06 -7.99 -2.19
CA ALA A 42 -12.82 -7.51 -1.58
C ALA A 42 -12.69 -7.92 -0.09
N ALA A 43 -13.65 -8.67 0.45
CA ALA A 43 -13.52 -9.24 1.79
C ALA A 43 -12.36 -10.24 1.84
N ASP A 44 -11.61 -10.21 2.94
CA ASP A 44 -10.58 -11.21 3.24
C ASP A 44 -11.23 -12.58 3.47
N LEU A 45 -10.56 -13.65 3.06
CA LEU A 45 -10.98 -15.05 3.22
C LEU A 45 -9.86 -15.79 3.95
N PRO A 46 -9.78 -15.69 5.27
CA PRO A 46 -8.58 -16.06 6.02
C PRO A 46 -8.37 -17.56 6.25
N ASP A 47 -9.37 -18.37 5.95
CA ASP A 47 -9.40 -19.82 6.10
C ASP A 47 -10.19 -20.37 4.90
N ALA A 48 -9.50 -20.60 3.79
CA ALA A 48 -10.13 -20.98 2.52
C ALA A 48 -10.42 -22.48 2.43
N ASP A 49 -9.65 -23.32 3.13
CA ASP A 49 -9.83 -24.77 3.16
C ASP A 49 -10.76 -25.26 4.29
N LEU A 50 -11.16 -24.34 5.18
CA LEU A 50 -12.10 -24.55 6.29
C LEU A 50 -11.57 -25.52 7.34
N ASP A 51 -10.24 -25.54 7.56
CA ASP A 51 -9.59 -26.35 8.58
C ASP A 51 -9.54 -25.69 9.96
N TYR A 52 -10.15 -24.50 10.08
CA TYR A 52 -10.16 -23.64 11.27
C TYR A 52 -8.79 -23.04 11.59
N ARG A 53 -7.91 -22.86 10.61
CA ARG A 53 -6.62 -22.20 10.77
C ARG A 53 -6.49 -21.04 9.80
N LEU A 54 -5.61 -20.12 10.14
CA LEU A 54 -5.25 -19.04 9.23
C LEU A 54 -4.36 -19.58 8.13
N ASP A 55 -4.73 -19.32 6.88
CA ASP A 55 -3.89 -19.54 5.70
C ASP A 55 -2.65 -18.64 5.73
N ALA A 56 -1.66 -18.96 4.89
CA ALA A 56 -0.32 -18.40 4.99
C ALA A 56 -0.26 -16.87 4.86
N GLN A 57 -1.21 -16.26 4.15
CA GLN A 57 -1.32 -14.80 3.95
C GLN A 57 -2.64 -14.22 4.46
N ALA A 58 -3.37 -14.96 5.30
CA ALA A 58 -4.58 -14.46 5.94
C ALA A 58 -4.31 -13.13 6.67
N GLY A 59 -5.15 -12.12 6.46
CA GLY A 59 -5.00 -10.82 7.11
C GLY A 59 -3.91 -9.93 6.53
N HIS A 60 -3.16 -10.35 5.50
CA HIS A 60 -2.09 -9.55 4.90
C HIS A 60 -2.58 -8.19 4.38
N GLY A 61 -3.67 -8.16 3.62
CA GLY A 61 -4.26 -6.90 3.14
C GLY A 61 -4.79 -6.00 4.25
N THR A 62 -5.36 -6.58 5.30
CA THR A 62 -5.77 -5.87 6.54
C THR A 62 -4.55 -5.25 7.24
N PHE A 63 -3.42 -5.95 7.26
CA PHE A 63 -2.17 -5.48 7.84
C PHE A 63 -1.56 -4.32 7.06
N VAL A 64 -1.52 -4.44 5.74
CA VAL A 64 -1.09 -3.40 4.80
C VAL A 64 -1.96 -2.15 4.94
N ALA A 65 -3.29 -2.30 4.97
CA ALA A 65 -4.24 -1.20 5.15
C ALA A 65 -3.96 -0.38 6.42
N GLY A 66 -3.69 -1.05 7.54
CA GLY A 66 -3.32 -0.39 8.80
C GLY A 66 -2.04 0.44 8.69
N LEU A 67 -1.01 -0.05 7.99
CA LEU A 67 0.24 0.70 7.83
C LEU A 67 0.06 1.94 6.95
N VAL A 68 -0.71 1.81 5.87
CA VAL A 68 -1.08 2.96 5.03
C VAL A 68 -1.80 4.02 5.86
N LEU A 69 -2.86 3.62 6.59
CA LEU A 69 -3.67 4.55 7.39
C LEU A 69 -2.93 5.10 8.61
N ARG A 70 -1.94 4.38 9.16
CA ARG A 70 -1.07 4.92 10.21
C ARG A 70 -0.29 6.15 9.74
N ALA A 71 0.22 6.10 8.52
CA ALA A 71 0.97 7.21 7.94
C ALA A 71 0.04 8.30 7.34
N ALA A 72 -1.11 7.90 6.77
CA ALA A 72 -2.11 8.80 6.21
C ALA A 72 -3.52 8.53 6.80
N PRO A 73 -3.82 8.99 8.03
CA PRO A 73 -5.09 8.68 8.71
C PRO A 73 -6.35 9.20 8.01
N THR A 74 -6.20 10.22 7.16
CA THR A 74 -7.32 10.83 6.42
C THR A 74 -7.48 10.27 5.00
N ALA A 75 -6.67 9.29 4.60
CA ALA A 75 -6.78 8.66 3.29
C ALA A 75 -8.05 7.79 3.21
N ARG A 76 -8.65 7.73 2.01
CA ARG A 76 -9.69 6.73 1.69
C ARG A 76 -9.02 5.55 0.99
N LEU A 77 -9.31 4.34 1.44
CA LEU A 77 -8.79 3.13 0.80
C LEU A 77 -9.75 2.63 -0.29
N ILE A 78 -9.17 2.14 -1.39
CA ILE A 78 -9.88 1.35 -2.41
C ILE A 78 -9.26 -0.05 -2.39
N VAL A 79 -9.96 -1.00 -1.80
CA VAL A 79 -9.43 -2.36 -1.65
C VAL A 79 -9.86 -3.23 -2.82
N ALA A 80 -8.90 -3.97 -3.39
CA ALA A 80 -9.18 -5.01 -4.37
C ALA A 80 -8.44 -6.29 -3.97
N ARG A 81 -9.21 -7.37 -3.83
CA ARG A 81 -8.65 -8.69 -3.58
C ARG A 81 -8.09 -9.26 -4.89
N VAL A 82 -6.77 -9.17 -5.06
CA VAL A 82 -6.05 -9.72 -6.22
C VAL A 82 -5.24 -10.97 -5.88
N LEU A 83 -5.09 -11.26 -4.59
CA LEU A 83 -4.47 -12.47 -4.07
C LEU A 83 -5.53 -13.33 -3.35
N ASP A 84 -5.32 -14.64 -3.31
CA ASP A 84 -6.02 -15.53 -2.40
C ASP A 84 -5.36 -15.59 -1.01
N ALA A 85 -5.88 -16.44 -0.14
CA ALA A 85 -5.49 -16.56 1.26
C ALA A 85 -4.04 -17.07 1.46
N ASP A 86 -3.46 -17.70 0.44
CA ASP A 86 -2.06 -18.14 0.39
C ASP A 86 -1.15 -17.10 -0.28
N GLY A 87 -1.70 -15.97 -0.73
CA GLY A 87 -0.96 -14.92 -1.43
C GLY A 87 -0.75 -15.18 -2.90
N VAL A 88 -1.48 -16.14 -3.48
CA VAL A 88 -1.36 -16.47 -4.91
C VAL A 88 -2.33 -15.59 -5.72
N GLY A 89 -1.81 -15.04 -6.81
CA GLY A 89 -2.58 -14.20 -7.73
C GLY A 89 -2.18 -14.45 -9.17
N ASP A 90 -2.91 -13.82 -10.09
CA ASP A 90 -2.66 -13.92 -11.52
C ASP A 90 -2.74 -12.54 -12.19
N ASP A 91 -2.06 -12.41 -13.33
CA ASP A 91 -2.01 -11.18 -14.13
C ASP A 91 -3.41 -10.70 -14.55
N LEU A 92 -4.34 -11.62 -14.85
CA LEU A 92 -5.68 -11.26 -15.31
C LEU A 92 -6.48 -10.56 -14.20
N ARG A 93 -6.43 -11.08 -12.97
CA ARG A 93 -7.08 -10.48 -11.80
C ARG A 93 -6.45 -9.12 -11.47
N LEU A 94 -5.12 -9.02 -11.52
CA LEU A 94 -4.41 -7.76 -11.37
C LEU A 94 -4.84 -6.72 -12.41
N LEU A 95 -4.82 -7.08 -13.70
CA LEU A 95 -5.19 -6.19 -14.79
C LEU A 95 -6.65 -5.75 -14.73
N ARG A 96 -7.57 -6.63 -14.30
CA ARG A 96 -8.97 -6.26 -14.06
C ARG A 96 -9.10 -5.22 -12.94
N ALA A 97 -8.38 -5.39 -11.84
CA ALA A 97 -8.37 -4.42 -10.75
C ALA A 97 -7.80 -3.06 -11.20
N LEU A 98 -6.68 -3.07 -11.94
CA LEU A 98 -6.05 -1.87 -12.50
C LEU A 98 -6.89 -1.18 -13.58
N GLY A 99 -7.78 -1.91 -14.28
CA GLY A 99 -8.78 -1.31 -15.18
C GLY A 99 -10.00 -0.71 -14.47
N GLY A 100 -10.20 -1.03 -13.20
CA GLY A 100 -11.35 -0.62 -12.39
C GLY A 100 -11.08 0.62 -11.51
N PRO A 101 -11.88 0.81 -10.45
CA PRO A 101 -11.66 1.87 -9.46
C PRO A 101 -10.25 1.90 -8.84
N PRO A 102 -9.60 0.77 -8.49
CA PRO A 102 -8.23 0.78 -7.95
C PRO A 102 -7.21 1.49 -8.84
N GLY A 103 -7.27 1.30 -10.17
CA GLY A 103 -6.38 2.00 -11.10
C GLY A 103 -6.60 3.52 -11.18
N ARG A 104 -7.65 4.05 -10.58
CA ARG A 104 -7.94 5.49 -10.54
C ARG A 104 -7.42 6.17 -9.27
N ALA A 105 -7.01 5.39 -8.25
CA ALA A 105 -6.49 5.92 -6.98
C ALA A 105 -5.23 6.75 -7.19
N ASP A 106 -4.98 7.74 -6.31
CA ASP A 106 -3.77 8.58 -6.34
C ASP A 106 -2.48 7.77 -6.13
N VAL A 107 -2.55 6.81 -5.21
CA VAL A 107 -1.46 5.88 -4.87
C VAL A 107 -1.97 4.46 -5.05
N ILE A 108 -1.19 3.60 -5.71
CA ILE A 108 -1.49 2.18 -5.89
C ILE A 108 -0.42 1.37 -5.17
N ASN A 109 -0.82 0.64 -4.14
CA ASN A 109 0.04 -0.23 -3.36
C ASN A 109 -0.13 -1.69 -3.83
N MET A 110 0.96 -2.28 -4.29
CA MET A 110 1.07 -3.70 -4.64
C MET A 110 2.09 -4.36 -3.71
N SER A 111 1.65 -4.75 -2.51
CA SER A 111 2.50 -5.41 -1.51
C SER A 111 2.76 -6.89 -1.85
N PHE A 112 3.03 -7.17 -3.13
CA PHE A 112 3.28 -8.48 -3.70
C PHE A 112 4.17 -8.36 -4.93
N GLY A 113 4.60 -9.50 -5.43
CA GLY A 113 5.26 -9.62 -6.73
C GLY A 113 5.62 -11.06 -7.03
N GLY A 114 6.42 -11.26 -8.06
CA GLY A 114 6.90 -12.59 -8.42
C GLY A 114 8.09 -12.55 -9.37
N TYR A 115 8.76 -13.69 -9.45
CA TYR A 115 9.79 -13.93 -10.46
C TYR A 115 9.17 -14.49 -11.73
N THR A 116 9.76 -14.14 -12.86
CA THR A 116 9.49 -14.78 -14.15
C THR A 116 10.64 -15.71 -14.52
N LEU A 117 10.40 -16.63 -15.46
CA LEU A 117 11.40 -17.61 -15.89
C LEU A 117 12.59 -16.95 -16.61
N ASP A 118 12.34 -15.88 -17.35
CA ASP A 118 13.31 -15.16 -18.18
C ASP A 118 13.81 -13.86 -17.51
N ASP A 119 13.45 -13.63 -16.25
CA ASP A 119 13.67 -12.37 -15.51
C ASP A 119 13.07 -11.13 -16.21
N GLY A 120 12.20 -11.31 -17.21
CA GLY A 120 11.49 -10.24 -17.92
C GLY A 120 10.09 -9.98 -17.34
N PRO A 121 9.54 -8.76 -17.44
CA PRO A 121 8.20 -8.48 -16.95
C PRO A 121 7.14 -9.08 -17.88
N SER A 122 5.95 -9.35 -17.34
CA SER A 122 4.74 -9.50 -18.17
C SER A 122 4.53 -8.24 -19.03
N PRO A 123 4.56 -8.33 -20.37
CA PRO A 123 4.49 -7.15 -21.23
C PRO A 123 3.18 -6.36 -21.08
N LEU A 124 2.09 -7.06 -20.75
CA LEU A 124 0.78 -6.44 -20.57
C LEU A 124 0.69 -5.68 -19.24
N VAL A 125 1.18 -6.29 -18.14
CA VAL A 125 1.26 -5.63 -16.83
C VAL A 125 2.17 -4.41 -16.93
N ALA A 126 3.36 -4.55 -17.53
CA ALA A 126 4.29 -3.45 -17.74
C ALA A 126 3.65 -2.27 -18.46
N ARG A 127 2.92 -2.52 -19.56
CA ARG A 127 2.23 -1.47 -20.33
C ARG A 127 1.16 -0.74 -19.52
N VAL A 128 0.35 -1.47 -18.74
CA VAL A 128 -0.71 -0.87 -17.91
C VAL A 128 -0.10 -0.04 -16.78
N VAL A 129 0.90 -0.59 -16.08
CA VAL A 129 1.62 0.11 -15.01
C VAL A 129 2.26 1.41 -15.53
N ALA A 130 2.98 1.35 -16.66
CA ALA A 130 3.58 2.53 -17.28
C ALA A 130 2.56 3.60 -17.70
N THR A 131 1.33 3.18 -18.04
CA THR A 131 0.24 4.11 -18.37
C THR A 131 -0.30 4.80 -17.11
N LEU A 132 -0.54 4.03 -16.05
CA LEU A 132 -1.07 4.56 -14.77
C LEU A 132 -0.05 5.47 -14.06
N ALA A 133 1.24 5.12 -14.11
CA ALA A 133 2.32 5.87 -13.45
C ALA A 133 2.49 7.31 -13.97
N ARG A 134 1.93 7.65 -15.14
CA ARG A 134 1.94 9.03 -15.67
C ARG A 134 1.21 10.02 -14.77
N HIS A 135 0.27 9.53 -13.97
CA HIS A 135 -0.58 10.37 -13.13
C HIS A 135 -0.72 9.87 -11.70
N ARG A 136 -0.22 8.67 -11.39
CA ARG A 136 -0.36 7.98 -10.10
C ARG A 136 0.99 7.58 -9.54
N ALA A 137 1.12 7.56 -8.22
CA ALA A 137 2.24 6.88 -7.58
C ALA A 137 1.94 5.39 -7.52
N ILE A 138 2.88 4.57 -7.97
CA ILE A 138 2.76 3.11 -7.89
C ILE A 138 3.90 2.60 -7.02
N VAL A 139 3.57 1.84 -5.98
CA VAL A 139 4.52 1.35 -4.98
C VAL A 139 4.39 -0.16 -4.89
N ALA A 140 5.52 -0.88 -4.91
CA ALA A 140 5.52 -2.33 -4.78
C ALA A 140 6.63 -2.86 -3.86
N ALA A 141 6.36 -4.01 -3.26
CA ALA A 141 7.30 -4.71 -2.41
C ALA A 141 8.45 -5.31 -3.21
N ALA A 142 9.69 -5.17 -2.74
CA ALA A 142 10.86 -5.70 -3.43
C ALA A 142 10.95 -7.25 -3.38
N GLY A 143 10.26 -7.92 -2.47
CA GLY A 143 10.32 -9.38 -2.28
C GLY A 143 11.26 -9.81 -1.16
N ASN A 144 11.10 -11.05 -0.69
CA ASN A 144 11.60 -11.51 0.61
C ASN A 144 12.57 -12.71 0.52
N ASP A 145 13.26 -12.88 -0.61
CA ASP A 145 14.08 -14.07 -0.89
C ASP A 145 15.60 -13.81 -0.80
N ALA A 146 16.01 -12.64 -0.29
CA ALA A 146 17.40 -12.18 -0.28
C ALA A 146 18.07 -12.25 -1.67
N SER A 147 17.29 -12.03 -2.72
CA SER A 147 17.68 -12.21 -4.11
C SER A 147 18.10 -10.90 -4.79
N GLY A 148 18.97 -11.03 -5.81
CA GLY A 148 19.35 -9.98 -6.74
C GLY A 148 18.45 -9.85 -7.97
N ARG A 149 17.61 -10.87 -8.21
CA ARG A 149 16.81 -11.00 -9.44
C ARG A 149 15.71 -9.93 -9.49
N PRO A 150 15.36 -9.41 -10.68
CA PRO A 150 14.19 -8.55 -10.84
C PRO A 150 12.93 -9.22 -10.29
N TYR A 151 12.19 -8.47 -9.47
CA TYR A 151 10.94 -8.91 -8.86
C TYR A 151 9.80 -8.06 -9.39
N TRP A 152 8.82 -8.67 -10.06
CA TRP A 152 7.80 -7.94 -10.81
C TRP A 152 6.50 -7.81 -10.02
N PRO A 153 5.80 -6.66 -10.03
CA PRO A 153 6.07 -5.47 -10.85
C PRO A 153 7.08 -4.49 -10.26
N ALA A 154 7.66 -4.74 -9.07
CA ALA A 154 8.54 -3.79 -8.40
C ALA A 154 9.74 -3.34 -9.26
N ALA A 155 10.34 -4.23 -10.04
CA ALA A 155 11.49 -3.92 -10.88
C ALA A 155 11.15 -3.10 -12.15
N LEU A 156 9.88 -2.72 -12.37
CA LEU A 156 9.51 -1.82 -13.46
C LEU A 156 10.03 -0.40 -13.16
N PRO A 157 10.65 0.31 -14.11
CA PRO A 157 11.19 1.66 -13.88
C PRO A 157 10.17 2.69 -13.39
N GLU A 158 8.88 2.48 -13.68
CA GLU A 158 7.79 3.35 -13.28
C GLU A 158 7.22 3.05 -11.88
N VAL A 159 7.70 1.99 -11.22
CA VAL A 159 7.23 1.54 -9.90
C VAL A 159 8.28 1.89 -8.86
N ILE A 160 7.82 2.46 -7.75
CA ILE A 160 8.65 2.70 -6.56
C ILE A 160 8.83 1.35 -5.84
N ALA A 161 9.98 0.73 -6.05
CA ALA A 161 10.35 -0.53 -5.42
C ALA A 161 10.88 -0.32 -4.00
N VAL A 162 10.25 -0.96 -3.02
CA VAL A 162 10.57 -0.76 -1.61
C VAL A 162 11.10 -2.03 -0.95
N GLY A 163 12.35 -1.96 -0.51
CA GLY A 163 12.98 -2.97 0.35
C GLY A 163 12.68 -2.75 1.83
N ALA A 164 13.00 -3.74 2.65
CA ALA A 164 12.76 -3.71 4.10
C ALA A 164 14.03 -3.39 4.89
N LEU A 165 13.88 -2.59 5.95
CA LEU A 165 14.89 -2.36 6.99
C LEU A 165 14.57 -3.16 8.25
N ASP A 166 15.63 -3.55 8.97
CA ASP A 166 15.58 -4.03 10.33
C ASP A 166 15.51 -2.88 11.36
N ALA A 167 15.35 -3.23 12.64
CA ALA A 167 15.26 -2.25 13.73
C ALA A 167 16.54 -1.39 13.91
N ALA A 168 17.68 -1.82 13.35
CA ALA A 168 18.92 -1.06 13.34
C ALA A 168 19.07 -0.16 12.10
N GLY A 169 18.04 -0.08 11.25
CA GLY A 169 18.05 0.70 10.02
C GLY A 169 18.91 0.09 8.90
N ARG A 170 19.26 -1.19 9.01
CA ARG A 170 20.03 -1.92 7.99
C ARG A 170 19.08 -2.69 7.07
N PRO A 171 19.45 -2.97 5.82
CA PRO A 171 18.66 -3.85 4.97
C PRO A 171 18.38 -5.19 5.66
N ALA A 172 17.10 -5.56 5.76
CA ALA A 172 16.67 -6.80 6.41
C ALA A 172 17.32 -8.02 5.73
N ALA A 173 17.52 -9.11 6.48
CA ALA A 173 18.20 -10.30 5.95
C ALA A 173 17.46 -10.92 4.75
N PHE A 174 16.13 -10.85 4.77
CA PHE A 174 15.26 -11.39 3.72
C PHE A 174 15.05 -10.45 2.53
N THR A 175 15.36 -9.15 2.64
CA THR A 175 14.97 -8.20 1.58
C THR A 175 15.74 -8.50 0.29
N ASN A 176 15.00 -8.56 -0.82
CA ASN A 176 15.61 -8.51 -2.14
C ASN A 176 16.37 -7.19 -2.35
N ARG A 177 17.33 -7.23 -3.28
CA ARG A 177 18.29 -6.16 -3.54
C ARG A 177 18.52 -6.05 -5.05
N GLY A 178 18.87 -4.87 -5.52
CA GLY A 178 19.21 -4.67 -6.92
C GLY A 178 19.22 -3.21 -7.29
N ARG A 179 19.70 -2.90 -8.50
CA ARG A 179 19.65 -1.52 -9.04
C ARG A 179 18.23 -1.02 -9.27
N TRP A 180 17.26 -1.94 -9.28
CA TRP A 180 15.84 -1.68 -9.44
C TRP A 180 15.12 -1.41 -8.12
N VAL A 181 15.79 -1.53 -6.96
CA VAL A 181 15.22 -1.14 -5.65
C VAL A 181 15.49 0.34 -5.42
N ASP A 182 14.44 1.16 -5.35
CA ASP A 182 14.56 2.62 -5.22
C ASP A 182 14.84 3.07 -3.79
N THR A 183 14.22 2.40 -2.81
CA THR A 183 14.28 2.83 -1.41
C THR A 183 14.02 1.69 -0.44
N TYR A 184 14.21 1.98 0.84
CA TYR A 184 13.95 1.08 1.95
C TYR A 184 13.12 1.76 3.04
N ALA A 185 12.27 0.99 3.71
CA ALA A 185 11.52 1.45 4.90
C ALA A 185 11.47 0.35 5.97
N PRO A 186 11.16 0.68 7.24
CA PRO A 186 11.00 -0.33 8.30
C PRO A 186 10.03 -1.43 7.87
N GLY A 187 10.49 -2.67 7.92
CA GLY A 187 9.72 -3.84 7.48
C GLY A 187 10.00 -5.10 8.29
N THR A 188 10.71 -5.00 9.40
CA THR A 188 10.99 -6.13 10.31
C THR A 188 10.29 -5.88 11.64
N ASP A 189 9.59 -6.90 12.15
CA ASP A 189 8.84 -6.92 13.41
C ASP A 189 7.93 -5.69 13.57
N VAL A 190 7.23 -5.33 12.49
CA VAL A 190 6.33 -4.19 12.46
C VAL A 190 5.01 -4.61 13.09
N THR A 191 4.40 -3.77 13.93
CA THR A 191 3.04 -4.01 14.43
C THR A 191 2.03 -3.35 13.50
N SER A 192 0.92 -3.99 13.15
CA SER A 192 -0.21 -3.38 12.43
C SER A 192 -1.55 -4.00 12.81
N THR A 193 -2.63 -3.45 12.25
CA THR A 193 -3.97 -4.03 12.30
C THR A 193 -3.97 -5.43 11.69
N PHE A 194 -4.82 -6.30 12.18
CA PHE A 194 -4.91 -7.68 11.74
C PHE A 194 -6.33 -8.21 11.97
N LEU A 195 -6.55 -9.50 11.77
CA LEU A 195 -7.83 -10.16 11.98
C LEU A 195 -8.11 -10.35 13.47
N THR A 196 -9.39 -10.45 13.83
CA THR A 196 -9.79 -11.13 15.06
C THR A 196 -10.02 -12.60 14.72
N PHE A 197 -9.27 -13.49 15.36
CA PHE A 197 -9.31 -14.92 15.10
C PHE A 197 -9.03 -15.69 16.39
N ASP A 198 -9.64 -16.86 16.54
CA ASP A 198 -9.44 -17.76 17.66
C ASP A 198 -9.43 -19.19 17.09
N GLY A 199 -8.22 -19.73 16.96
CA GLY A 199 -8.00 -21.03 16.33
C GLY A 199 -8.20 -22.21 17.29
N PRO A 200 -8.02 -23.45 16.80
CA PRO A 200 -8.31 -24.65 17.56
C PRO A 200 -7.20 -25.02 18.57
N ARG A 201 -6.02 -24.39 18.54
CA ARG A 201 -4.95 -24.77 19.46
C ARG A 201 -5.20 -24.16 20.83
N PRO A 202 -5.01 -24.93 21.92
CA PRO A 202 -5.16 -24.39 23.26
C PRO A 202 -3.98 -23.48 23.62
N ALA A 203 -4.23 -22.49 24.45
CA ALA A 203 -3.19 -21.69 25.07
C ALA A 203 -2.14 -22.55 25.79
N VAL A 204 -0.87 -22.33 25.45
CA VAL A 204 0.28 -22.97 26.10
C VAL A 204 0.97 -21.93 26.97
N ARG A 205 0.99 -22.17 28.28
CA ARG A 205 1.56 -21.24 29.29
C ARG A 205 0.90 -19.85 29.27
N GLY A 206 -0.41 -19.81 29.02
CA GLY A 206 -1.19 -18.57 28.97
C GLY A 206 -1.01 -17.76 27.69
N ILE A 207 -0.26 -18.29 26.71
CA ILE A 207 -0.11 -17.71 25.38
C ILE A 207 -0.86 -18.61 24.41
N ASP A 208 -1.87 -18.03 23.77
CA ASP A 208 -2.59 -18.67 22.69
C ASP A 208 -1.91 -18.30 21.35
N PRO A 209 -1.36 -19.29 20.62
CA PRO A 209 -0.59 -19.03 19.40
C PRO A 209 -1.46 -18.75 18.18
N ASP A 210 -2.79 -18.88 18.28
CA ASP A 210 -3.77 -18.65 17.22
C ASP A 210 -4.90 -17.72 17.65
N ALA A 211 -4.84 -17.13 18.85
CA ALA A 211 -5.67 -15.98 19.21
C ALA A 211 -5.06 -14.66 18.71
N PHE A 212 -5.80 -13.98 17.84
CA PHE A 212 -5.53 -12.62 17.40
C PHE A 212 -6.67 -11.70 17.79
N ASP A 213 -6.35 -10.56 18.39
CA ASP A 213 -7.32 -9.56 18.89
C ASP A 213 -7.46 -8.34 17.97
N GLY A 214 -7.13 -8.50 16.68
CA GLY A 214 -7.13 -7.43 15.69
C GLY A 214 -5.78 -6.78 15.45
N TYR A 215 -4.69 -7.28 16.05
CA TYR A 215 -3.33 -6.82 15.78
C TYR A 215 -2.34 -7.97 15.65
N ALA A 216 -1.26 -7.76 14.91
CA ALA A 216 -0.16 -8.71 14.79
C ALA A 216 1.18 -8.00 14.66
N ILE A 217 2.27 -8.76 14.85
CA ILE A 217 3.64 -8.35 14.52
C ILE A 217 4.12 -9.19 13.34
N TRP A 218 4.58 -8.55 12.28
CA TRP A 218 4.98 -9.24 11.05
C TRP A 218 6.14 -8.53 10.33
N SER A 219 6.89 -9.30 9.56
CA SER A 219 8.07 -8.89 8.81
C SER A 219 7.88 -9.15 7.31
N GLY A 220 8.23 -8.18 6.47
CA GLY A 220 8.12 -8.28 5.02
C GLY A 220 8.34 -6.96 4.30
N THR A 221 8.82 -7.02 3.07
CA THR A 221 8.90 -5.86 2.16
C THR A 221 7.52 -5.30 1.83
N SER A 222 6.47 -6.12 1.90
CA SER A 222 5.06 -5.73 1.87
C SER A 222 4.73 -4.57 2.81
N PHE A 223 5.29 -4.60 4.02
CA PHE A 223 5.00 -3.63 5.08
C PHE A 223 5.81 -2.35 4.92
N ALA A 224 7.03 -2.47 4.42
CA ALA A 224 7.85 -1.35 4.01
C ALA A 224 7.17 -0.58 2.85
N ALA A 225 6.67 -1.29 1.83
CA ALA A 225 5.91 -0.70 0.72
C ALA A 225 4.65 0.03 1.22
N ALA A 226 3.90 -0.59 2.12
CA ALA A 226 2.71 0.03 2.73
C ALA A 226 3.02 1.34 3.46
N ALA A 227 4.13 1.37 4.22
CA ALA A 227 4.58 2.57 4.92
C ALA A 227 4.94 3.71 3.93
N ILE A 228 5.62 3.39 2.82
CA ILE A 228 5.93 4.36 1.76
C ILE A 228 4.65 4.85 1.06
N SER A 229 3.72 3.95 0.74
CA SER A 229 2.41 4.30 0.16
C SER A 229 1.65 5.29 1.04
N GLY A 230 1.60 5.04 2.35
CA GLY A 230 0.98 5.96 3.31
C GLY A 230 1.74 7.30 3.44
N ALA A 231 3.08 7.28 3.43
CA ALA A 231 3.88 8.51 3.46
C ALA A 231 3.65 9.40 2.21
N ILE A 232 3.58 8.79 1.02
CA ILE A 232 3.25 9.47 -0.23
C ILE A 232 1.85 10.08 -0.14
N ALA A 233 0.86 9.31 0.33
CA ALA A 233 -0.50 9.80 0.48
C ALA A 233 -0.60 10.98 1.46
N ALA A 234 0.11 10.92 2.59
CA ALA A 234 0.16 12.01 3.56
C ALA A 234 0.81 13.27 2.98
N ALA A 235 1.85 13.12 2.16
CA ALA A 235 2.48 14.24 1.47
C ALA A 235 1.55 14.88 0.43
N MET A 236 0.83 14.06 -0.37
CA MET A 236 -0.16 14.54 -1.33
C MET A 236 -1.31 15.30 -0.66
N ALA A 237 -1.78 14.84 0.51
CA ALA A 237 -2.83 15.50 1.26
C ALA A 237 -2.40 16.88 1.77
N LYS A 238 -1.14 17.02 2.21
CA LYS A 238 -0.55 18.30 2.65
C LYS A 238 -0.32 19.26 1.48
N ALA A 239 0.20 18.79 0.35
CA ALA A 239 0.40 19.63 -0.83
C ALA A 239 -0.92 20.23 -1.32
N GLY A 240 -2.00 19.44 -1.35
CA GLY A 240 -3.34 19.92 -1.71
C GLY A 240 -3.96 20.92 -0.74
N GLN A 241 -3.41 21.10 0.48
CA GLN A 241 -3.82 22.17 1.41
C GLN A 241 -3.19 23.53 1.04
N HIS A 242 -2.08 23.54 0.32
CA HIS A 242 -1.39 24.77 -0.10
C HIS A 242 -1.93 25.35 -1.41
N ASP A 243 -2.67 24.56 -2.20
CA ASP A 243 -3.28 24.96 -3.48
C ASP A 243 -4.76 25.38 -3.38
N GLY A 244 -5.29 25.61 -2.16
CA GLY A 244 -6.59 26.28 -1.96
C GLY A 244 -6.61 27.67 -2.64
N PRO A 245 -7.78 28.26 -2.99
CA PRO A 245 -7.93 29.28 -4.04
C PRO A 245 -7.14 30.57 -3.72
N GLY A 246 -5.85 30.53 -4.01
CA GLY A 246 -4.93 31.64 -3.97
C GLY A 246 -5.25 32.51 -5.16
N ARG A 247 -5.89 33.65 -4.90
CA ARG A 247 -5.94 34.82 -5.76
C ARG A 247 -4.65 34.91 -6.60
N HIS A 248 -4.73 34.53 -7.87
CA HIS A 248 -3.84 35.08 -8.88
C HIS A 248 -4.22 36.55 -9.06
N THR A 249 -3.83 37.41 -8.13
CA THR A 249 -3.72 38.84 -8.44
C THR A 249 -2.51 38.96 -9.35
N ASN A 250 -2.81 39.02 -10.64
CA ASN A 250 -1.92 39.52 -11.67
C ASN A 250 -1.56 40.98 -11.33
N ARG A 251 -0.57 41.17 -10.47
CA ARG A 251 0.11 42.45 -10.23
C ARG A 251 1.55 42.11 -9.92
N ASP A 252 2.32 41.92 -10.98
CA ASP A 252 3.70 42.41 -11.12
C ASP A 252 4.17 42.10 -12.54
N ARG A 253 3.55 42.79 -13.51
CA ARG A 253 4.25 43.13 -14.74
C ARG A 253 4.76 44.56 -14.59
N PRO A 254 6.08 44.81 -14.58
CA PRO A 254 6.58 46.16 -14.65
C PRO A 254 6.15 46.77 -16.00
N VAL A 255 5.42 47.87 -15.93
CA VAL A 255 5.08 48.71 -17.08
C VAL A 255 6.39 49.27 -17.63
N ARG A 256 6.79 48.86 -18.83
CA ARG A 256 7.88 49.53 -19.56
C ARG A 256 7.39 50.92 -19.97
N ALA A 257 8.14 51.95 -19.56
CA ALA A 257 7.95 53.32 -20.04
C ALA A 257 8.25 53.41 -21.55
N PRO A 258 7.61 54.34 -22.28
CA PRO A 258 7.88 54.53 -23.70
C PRO A 258 9.23 55.21 -23.89
N GLU A 259 10.08 54.65 -24.76
CA GLU A 259 11.31 55.31 -25.21
C GLU A 259 10.96 56.46 -26.15
N ASP A 260 11.44 57.65 -25.78
CA ASP A 260 11.37 58.87 -26.57
C ASP A 260 12.20 58.72 -27.85
N ARG A 261 11.59 59.06 -28.99
CA ARG A 261 12.30 59.22 -30.27
C ARG A 261 13.09 60.52 -30.24
N ARG A 262 14.42 60.44 -30.35
CA ARG A 262 15.26 61.39 -31.07
C ARG A 262 16.41 60.68 -31.76
#